data_AF-A0A3M1FM21-F1
#
_entry.id   AF-A0A3M1FM21-F1
#
_cell.length_a   1.000
_cell.length_b   1.000
_cell.length_c   1.000
_cell.angle_alpha   90.00
_cell.angle_beta   90.00
_cell.angle_gamma   90.00
#
_symmetry.space_group_name_H-M   'P 1'
#
loop_
_entity.id
_entity.type
_entity.pdbx_description
1 polymer ?
#
loop_
_entity_poly.entity_id
_entity_poly.type
_entity_poly.pdbx_seq_one_letter_code
_entity_poly.pdbx_strand_id
1 'polypeptide(L)' 'PELGLLLPCNVIVYDNGDGTSTVSIVDPIQMLGVVANPALQPIAEEANTRLRRALESLSVAQKA' A
#
# COMPACT_ATOMS: atom_id res chain seq x y z
N PRO A 1 7.58 -20.34 -0.66
CA PRO A 1 7.05 -20.39 -2.04
C PRO A 1 5.64 -19.79 -2.14
N GLU A 2 4.75 -20.11 -1.19
CA GLU A 2 3.38 -19.60 -1.15
C GLU A 2 3.28 -18.10 -0.84
N LEU A 3 4.34 -17.46 -0.33
CA LEU A 3 4.38 -16.00 -0.09
C LEU A 3 3.99 -15.19 -1.33
N GLY A 4 4.31 -15.70 -2.53
CA GLY A 4 3.95 -15.07 -3.79
C GLY A 4 2.44 -14.94 -4.02
N LEU A 5 1.61 -15.72 -3.33
CA LEU A 5 0.14 -15.63 -3.42
C LEU A 5 -0.41 -14.34 -2.78
N LEU A 6 0.35 -13.74 -1.85
CA LEU A 6 0.00 -12.48 -1.20
C LEU A 6 0.63 -11.27 -1.92
N LEU A 7 1.41 -11.49 -2.98
CA LEU A 7 2.09 -10.44 -3.71
C LEU A 7 1.40 -10.23 -5.07
N PRO A 8 1.46 -9.03 -5.67
CA PRO A 8 2.18 -7.83 -5.22
C PRO A 8 1.39 -6.97 -4.21
N CYS A 9 2.00 -5.86 -3.75
CA CYS A 9 1.27 -4.80 -3.03
C CYS A 9 0.33 -4.07 -4.00
N ASN A 10 -0.93 -4.51 -4.04
CA ASN A 10 -1.93 -3.96 -4.95
C ASN A 10 -2.29 -2.50 -4.62
N VAL A 11 -2.54 -1.73 -5.69
CA VAL A 11 -2.98 -0.34 -5.64
C VAL A 11 -4.25 -0.22 -6.49
N ILE A 12 -5.26 0.45 -5.96
CA ILE A 12 -6.52 0.74 -6.63
C ILE A 12 -6.58 2.24 -6.88
N VAL A 13 -6.90 2.62 -8.12
CA VAL A 13 -7.13 4.01 -8.51
C VAL A 13 -8.46 4.09 -9.24
N TYR A 14 -9.33 5.01 -8.84
CA TYR A 14 -10.58 5.26 -9.52
C TYR A 14 -10.94 6.74 -9.53
N ASP A 15 -11.68 7.13 -10.57
CA ASP A 15 -12.25 8.47 -10.74
C ASP A 15 -13.50 8.60 -9.88
N ASN A 16 -13.63 9.73 -9.19
CA ASN A 16 -14.78 10.06 -8.36
C ASN A 16 -15.88 10.81 -9.12
N GLY A 17 -15.61 11.25 -10.36
CA GLY A 17 -16.57 11.97 -11.21
C GLY A 17 -16.72 13.45 -10.87
N ASP A 18 -15.92 13.97 -9.94
CA ASP A 18 -15.85 15.38 -9.52
C ASP A 18 -14.49 16.02 -9.84
N GLY A 19 -13.73 15.40 -10.74
CA GLY A 19 -12.37 15.83 -11.08
C GLY A 19 -11.31 15.40 -10.06
N THR A 20 -11.69 14.61 -9.04
CA THR A 20 -10.75 13.99 -8.11
C THR A 20 -10.59 12.49 -8.39
N SER A 21 -9.48 11.91 -7.93
CA SER A 21 -9.26 10.47 -7.97
C SER A 21 -8.95 9.97 -6.57
N THR A 22 -9.46 8.79 -6.24
CA THR A 22 -9.09 8.10 -5.01
C THR A 22 -8.01 7.06 -5.30
N VAL A 23 -6.95 7.08 -4.49
CA VAL A 23 -5.87 6.10 -4.50
C VAL A 23 -5.92 5.31 -3.20
N SER A 24 -6.06 4.00 -3.29
CA SER A 24 -6.05 3.07 -2.14
C SER A 24 -4.96 2.03 -2.31
N ILE A 25 -4.18 1.80 -1.27
CA ILE A 25 -3.07 0.84 -1.28
C ILE A 25 -3.32 -0.20 -0.20
N VAL A 26 -3.01 -1.47 -0.50
CA VAL A 26 -3.06 -2.55 0.49
C VAL A 26 -2.07 -2.29 1.63
N ASP A 27 -2.44 -2.66 2.87
CA ASP A 27 -1.52 -2.59 4.00
C ASP A 27 -0.63 -3.86 4.04
N PRO A 28 0.69 -3.75 3.75
CA PRO A 28 1.58 -4.90 3.76
C PRO A 28 1.76 -5.53 5.14
N ILE A 29 1.54 -4.78 6.24
CA ILE A 29 1.67 -5.32 7.61
C ILE A 29 0.53 -6.30 7.87
N GLN A 30 -0.71 -5.89 7.58
CA GLN A 30 -1.89 -6.76 7.73
C GLN A 30 -1.81 -7.96 6.78
N MET A 31 -1.43 -7.72 5.52
CA MET A 31 -1.34 -8.75 4.50
C MET A 31 -0.32 -9.84 4.84
N LEU A 32 0.90 -9.46 5.27
CA LEU A 32 1.96 -10.42 5.60
C LEU A 32 1.80 -11.03 6.99
N GLY A 33 1.04 -10.40 7.89
CA GLY A 33 0.69 -10.95 9.20
C GLY A 33 0.00 -12.31 9.14
N VAL A 34 -0.68 -12.62 8.03
CA VAL A 34 -1.36 -13.92 7.79
C VAL A 34 -0.36 -15.08 7.69
N VAL A 35 0.88 -14.83 7.28
CA VAL A 35 1.91 -15.87 7.09
C VAL A 35 2.54 -16.31 8.43
N ALA A 36 2.24 -15.60 9.53
CA ALA A 36 2.76 -15.87 10.88
C ALA A 36 4.28 -16.11 10.93
N ASN A 37 5.03 -15.38 10.10
CA ASN A 37 6.49 -15.46 10.02
C ASN A 37 7.13 -14.15 10.52
N PRO A 38 7.69 -14.13 11.74
CA PRO A 38 8.31 -12.93 12.33
C PRO A 38 9.45 -12.35 11.49
N ALA A 39 10.15 -13.16 10.69
CA ALA A 39 11.22 -12.69 9.83
C ALA A 39 10.74 -11.75 8.70
N LEU A 40 9.43 -11.73 8.41
CA LEU A 40 8.83 -10.84 7.41
C LEU A 40 8.47 -9.45 7.96
N GLN A 41 8.42 -9.29 9.28
CA GLN A 41 8.07 -8.03 9.93
C GLN A 41 8.89 -6.82 9.43
N PRO A 42 10.24 -6.86 9.40
CA PRO A 42 11.02 -5.73 8.90
C PRO A 42 10.79 -5.45 7.41
N ILE A 43 10.47 -6.47 6.62
CA ILE A 43 10.15 -6.32 5.18
C ILE A 43 8.79 -5.64 5.02
N ALA A 44 7.80 -6.02 5.83
CA ALA A 44 6.48 -5.40 5.84
C ALA A 44 6.53 -3.93 6.24
N GLU A 45 7.34 -3.59 7.26
CA GLU A 45 7.55 -2.22 7.73
C GLU A 45 8.23 -1.34 6.68
N GLU A 46 9.25 -1.86 6.00
CA GLU A 46 9.92 -1.14 4.92
C GLU A 46 8.99 -0.90 3.73
N ALA A 47 8.20 -1.91 3.34
CA ALA A 47 7.18 -1.77 2.30
C ALA A 47 6.13 -0.72 2.69
N ASN A 48 5.64 -0.76 3.94
CA ASN A 48 4.66 0.20 4.46
C ASN A 48 5.20 1.64 4.39
N THR A 49 6.43 1.85 4.84
CA THR A 49 7.11 3.16 4.83
C THR A 49 7.21 3.73 3.41
N ARG A 50 7.61 2.90 2.44
CA ARG A 50 7.74 3.33 1.04
C ARG A 50 6.39 3.64 0.40
N LEU A 51 5.37 2.81 0.65
CA LEU A 51 4.02 3.01 0.11
C LEU A 51 3.37 4.28 0.68
N ARG A 52 3.55 4.54 1.99
CA ARG A 52 3.09 5.80 2.61
C ARG A 52 3.75 7.02 1.99
N ARG A 53 5.07 7.01 1.82
CA ARG A 53 5.79 8.10 1.15
C ARG A 53 5.27 8.33 -0.28
N ALA A 54 4.93 7.26 -1.00
CA ALA A 54 4.33 7.37 -2.34
C ALA A 54 2.95 8.05 -2.27
N LEU A 55 2.08 7.66 -1.33
CA LEU A 55 0.78 8.32 -1.12
C LEU A 55 0.93 9.80 -0.75
N GLU A 56 1.83 10.12 0.17
CA GLU A 56 2.11 11.49 0.59
C GLU A 56 2.55 12.36 -0.61
N SER A 57 3.34 11.81 -1.52
CA SER A 57 3.76 12.52 -2.74
C SER A 57 2.61 12.91 -3.68
N LEU A 58 1.47 12.21 -3.61
CA LEU A 58 0.27 12.51 -4.40
C LEU A 58 -0.59 13.62 -3.77
N SER A 59 -0.55 13.75 -2.44
CA SER A 59 -1.37 14.71 -1.68
C SER A 59 -0.96 16.17 -1.85
N VAL A 60 0.16 16.46 -2.53
CA VAL A 60 0.58 17.84 -2.84
C VAL A 60 -0.33 18.52 -3.88
N ALA A 61 -1.18 17.76 -4.59
CA ALA A 61 -2.16 18.30 -5.53
C ALA A 61 -3.50 18.73 -4.89
N GLN A 62 -3.72 18.45 -3.60
CA GLN A 62 -4.90 18.92 -2.86
C GLN A 62 -4.56 20.15 -2.03
N LYS A 63 -4.32 21.27 -2.73
CA LYS A 63 -4.41 22.60 -2.13
C LYS A 63 -5.18 23.52 -3.07
N ALA A 64 -6.51 23.43 -2.96
CA ALA A 64 -7.43 24.49 -3.34
C ALA A 64 -7.94 25.13 -2.05
#